data_AF-A0A8A0RJW0-F1
#
_entry.id   AF-A0A8A0RJW0-F1
#
_cell.length_a   1.000
_cell.length_b   1.000
_cell.length_c   1.000
_cell.angle_alpha   90.00
_cell.angle_beta   90.00
_cell.angle_gamma   90.00
#
_symmetry.space_group_name_H-M   'P 1'
#
loop_
_entity.id
_entity.type
_entity.pdbx_description
1 polymer ?
#
loop_
_entity_poly.entity_id
_entity_poly.type
_entity_poly.pdbx_seq_one_letter_code
_entity_poly.pdbx_strand_id
1 'polypeptide(L)' 'MPVLRINDKEVPYKLVKSSRARCMRITIDYIIVHELCHLIEMKHNERFWKLVKNEMPDYEERRRWLQKNGLMLTL' A
#
# COMPACT_ATOMS: atom_id res chain seq x y z
N MET A 1 0.08 14.65 -29.08
CA MET A 1 0.38 14.31 -27.67
C MET A 1 -0.02 12.86 -27.45
N PRO A 2 0.82 11.98 -26.87
CA PRO A 2 0.45 10.56 -26.76
C PRO A 2 -0.73 10.38 -25.80
N VAL A 3 -1.76 9.70 -26.28
CA VAL A 3 -2.99 9.35 -25.55
C VAL A 3 -3.00 7.83 -25.41
N LEU A 4 -3.27 7.32 -24.21
CA LEU A 4 -3.37 5.88 -23.99
C LEU A 4 -4.86 5.50 -24.07
N ARG A 5 -5.21 4.49 -24.87
CA ARG A 5 -6.58 3.94 -24.90
C ARG A 5 -6.67 2.77 -23.92
N ILE A 6 -7.57 2.89 -22.95
CA ILE A 6 -7.97 1.81 -22.05
C ILE A 6 -9.50 1.74 -22.08
N ASN A 7 -10.05 0.56 -22.41
CA ASN A 7 -11.50 0.30 -22.45
C ASN A 7 -12.29 1.41 -23.17
N ASP A 8 -11.86 1.71 -24.41
CA ASP A 8 -12.48 2.69 -25.32
C ASP A 8 -12.54 4.14 -24.83
N LYS A 9 -11.81 4.47 -23.76
CA LYS A 9 -11.64 5.85 -23.29
C LYS A 9 -10.26 6.36 -23.61
N GLU A 10 -10.21 7.53 -24.21
CA GLU A 10 -8.98 8.27 -24.47
C GLU A 10 -8.54 8.99 -23.20
N VAL A 11 -7.48 8.48 -22.58
CA VAL A 11 -6.95 9.05 -21.33
C VAL A 11 -5.68 9.85 -21.63
N PRO A 12 -5.68 11.18 -21.40
CA PRO A 12 -4.49 12.01 -21.53
C PRO A 12 -3.35 11.49 -20.63
N TYR A 13 -2.14 11.35 -21.18
CA TYR A 13 -0.97 10.80 -20.46
C TYR A 13 -0.68 11.52 -19.12
N LYS A 14 -1.06 12.80 -18.98
CA LYS A 14 -0.90 13.57 -17.73
C LYS A 14 -1.79 13.11 -16.57
N LEU A 15 -2.95 12.50 -16.86
CA LEU A 15 -3.88 11.98 -15.82
C LEU A 15 -3.40 10.65 -15.21
N VAL A 16 -2.44 9.96 -15.85
CA VAL A 16 -1.85 8.72 -15.32
C VAL A 16 -0.87 9.02 -14.17
N LYS A 17 -0.44 10.28 -13.99
CA LYS A 17 0.41 10.68 -12.86
C LYS A 17 -0.36 10.99 -11.56
N SER A 18 -1.68 11.16 -11.62
CA SER A 18 -2.56 11.32 -10.44
C SER A 18 -3.37 10.05 -10.14
N SER A 19 -2.90 8.89 -10.61
CA SER A 19 -3.70 7.67 -10.65
C SER A 19 -3.78 7.00 -9.28
N ARG A 20 -4.99 7.01 -8.70
CA ARG A 20 -5.42 6.14 -7.58
C ARG A 20 -4.86 4.71 -7.68
N ALA A 21 -4.65 4.20 -8.89
CA ALA A 21 -4.10 2.86 -9.15
C ALA A 21 -2.67 2.63 -8.64
N ARG A 22 -1.75 3.61 -8.73
CA ARG A 22 -0.38 3.43 -8.18
C ARG A 22 -0.38 3.48 -6.67
N CYS A 23 -1.22 4.36 -6.14
CA CYS A 23 -1.46 4.50 -4.71
C CYS A 23 -2.02 3.21 -4.10
N MET A 24 -2.93 2.54 -4.81
CA MET A 24 -3.56 1.29 -4.38
C MET A 24 -2.56 0.14 -4.21
N ARG A 25 -1.57 0.02 -5.10
CA ARG A 25 -0.53 -1.03 -5.00
C ARG A 25 0.30 -0.89 -3.73
N ILE A 26 0.78 0.32 -3.43
CA ILE A 26 1.64 0.58 -2.26
C ILE A 26 0.93 0.20 -0.95
N THR A 27 -0.37 0.46 -0.88
CA THR A 27 -1.24 0.14 0.25
C THR A 27 -1.49 -1.35 0.39
N ILE A 28 -1.81 -2.02 -0.73
CA ILE A 28 -2.10 -3.46 -0.75
C ILE A 28 -0.87 -4.26 -0.32
N ASP A 29 0.32 -3.90 -0.80
CA ASP A 29 1.56 -4.58 -0.42
C ASP A 29 1.77 -4.55 1.10
N TYR A 30 1.53 -3.41 1.75
CA TYR A 30 1.65 -3.28 3.20
C TYR A 30 0.64 -4.17 3.93
N ILE A 31 -0.62 -4.22 3.48
CA ILE A 31 -1.65 -5.09 4.07
C ILE A 31 -1.22 -6.55 3.95
N ILE A 32 -0.78 -6.98 2.77
CA ILE A 32 -0.35 -8.37 2.56
C ILE A 32 0.81 -8.72 3.49
N VAL A 33 1.85 -7.88 3.58
CA VAL A 33 2.98 -8.12 4.49
C VAL A 33 2.52 -8.14 5.95
N HIS A 34 1.60 -7.25 6.34
CA HIS A 34 1.01 -7.22 7.68
C HIS A 34 0.32 -8.54 8.04
N GLU A 35 -0.58 -9.02 7.18
CA GLU A 35 -1.31 -10.28 7.41
C GLU A 35 -0.39 -11.50 7.36
N LEU A 36 0.63 -11.51 6.49
CA LEU A 36 1.63 -12.58 6.46
C LEU A 36 2.46 -12.62 7.74
N CYS A 37 2.81 -11.47 8.32
CA CYS A 37 3.52 -11.41 9.59
C CYS A 37 2.68 -11.99 10.75
N HIS A 38 1.35 -11.89 10.68
CA HIS A 38 0.45 -12.49 11.66
C HIS A 38 0.50 -14.03 11.69
N LEU A 39 0.95 -14.67 10.60
CA LEU A 39 1.19 -16.12 10.60
C LEU A 39 2.35 -16.55 11.51
N ILE A 40 3.24 -15.62 11.87
CA ILE A 40 4.43 -15.86 12.70
C ILE A 40 4.27 -15.27 14.10
N GLU A 41 3.65 -14.08 14.20
CA GLU A 41 3.43 -13.37 15.47
C GLU A 41 2.05 -12.70 15.44
N MET A 42 1.13 -13.19 16.26
CA MET A 42 -0.26 -12.72 16.25
C MET A 42 -0.46 -11.35 16.91
N LYS A 43 0.41 -10.96 17.85
CA LYS A 43 0.26 -9.70 18.59
C LYS A 43 1.12 -8.61 17.93
N HIS A 44 0.61 -7.37 17.83
CA HIS A 44 1.36 -6.19 17.34
C HIS A 44 2.44 -5.68 18.33
N ASN A 45 3.24 -6.59 18.90
CA ASN A 45 4.33 -6.29 19.82
C ASN A 45 5.64 -5.95 19.08
N GLU A 46 6.71 -5.66 19.82
CA GLU A 46 8.02 -5.29 19.22
C GLU A 46 8.55 -6.35 18.24
N ARG A 47 8.30 -7.65 18.51
CA ARG A 47 8.71 -8.75 17.62
C ARG A 47 7.96 -8.71 16.29
N PHE A 48 6.64 -8.45 16.31
CA PHE A 48 5.85 -8.24 15.10
C PHE A 48 6.39 -7.07 14.27
N TRP A 49 6.63 -5.92 14.89
CA TRP A 49 7.14 -4.74 14.17
C TRP A 49 8.55 -4.95 13.61
N LYS A 50 9.39 -5.76 14.27
CA LYS A 50 10.68 -6.18 13.71
C LYS A 50 10.49 -7.05 12.46
N LEU A 51 9.56 -8.00 12.46
CA LEU A 51 9.26 -8.82 11.28
C LEU A 51 8.75 -7.96 10.12
N VAL A 52 7.78 -7.08 10.37
CA VAL A 52 7.26 -6.16 9.35
C VAL A 52 8.36 -5.26 8.79
N LYS A 53 9.23 -4.69 9.64
CA LYS A 53 10.34 -3.84 9.21
C LYS A 53 11.39 -4.58 8.39
N ASN A 54 11.66 -5.85 8.70
CA ASN A 54 12.61 -6.66 7.95
C ASN A 54 12.11 -6.95 6.53
N GLU A 55 10.82 -7.28 6.38
CA GLU A 55 10.22 -7.56 5.08
C GLU A 55 9.90 -6.28 4.29
N MET A 56 9.57 -5.19 4.99
CA MET A 56 9.17 -3.91 4.41
C MET A 56 9.78 -2.73 5.19
N PRO A 57 11.00 -2.30 4.86
CA PRO A 57 11.69 -1.22 5.59
C PRO A 57 10.97 0.13 5.57
N ASP A 58 10.13 0.39 4.55
CA ASP A 58 9.33 1.61 4.37
C ASP A 58 7.90 1.50 4.97
N TYR A 59 7.63 0.49 5.80
CA TYR A 59 6.29 0.22 6.35
C TYR A 59 5.69 1.40 7.11
N GLU A 60 6.50 2.23 7.78
CA GLU A 60 6.02 3.39 8.53
C GLU A 60 5.36 4.44 7.63
N GLU A 61 5.95 4.71 6.46
CA GLU A 61 5.39 5.67 5.50
C GLU A 61 4.05 5.17 4.96
N ARG A 62 3.99 3.87 4.64
CA ARG A 62 2.77 3.20 4.15
C ARG A 62 1.68 3.17 5.21
N ARG A 63 2.03 2.90 6.47
CA ARG A 63 1.13 2.94 7.63
C ARG A 63 0.57 4.34 7.85
N ARG A 64 1.41 5.38 7.81
CA ARG A 64 0.95 6.79 7.93
C ARG A 64 -0.01 7.15 6.80
N TRP A 65 0.31 6.72 5.58
CA TRP A 65 -0.57 6.94 4.44
C TRP A 65 -1.92 6.24 4.64
N LEU A 66 -1.94 4.99 5.10
CA LEU A 66 -3.17 4.23 5.40
C LEU A 66 -4.05 4.92 6.44
N GLN A 67 -3.46 5.35 7.56
CA GLN A 67 -4.13 6.09 8.62
C GLN A 67 -4.77 7.39 8.09
N LYS A 68 -4.06 8.12 7.23
CA LYS A 68 -4.56 9.37 6.64
C LYS A 68 -5.71 9.18 5.64
N ASN A 69 -5.77 8.02 4.97
CA ASN A 69 -6.75 7.72 3.93
C ASN A 69 -7.94 6.88 4.42
N GLY A 70 -8.08 6.69 5.74
CA GLY A 70 -9.28 6.09 6.35
C GLY A 70 -9.34 4.55 6.29
N LEU A 71 -8.26 3.89 5.90
CA LEU A 71 -8.14 2.44 5.99
C LEU A 71 -7.48 2.11 7.34
N MET A 72 -8.32 1.92 8.36
CA MET A 72 -7.87 1.47 9.67
C MET A 72 -7.71 -0.04 9.64
N LEU A 73 -6.47 -0.52 9.53
CA LEU A 73 -6.13 -1.84 10.05
C LEU A 73 -6.11 -1.71 11.57
N THR A 74 -6.71 -2.67 12.28
CA THR A 74 -6.63 -2.74 13.73
C THR A 74 -5.15 -2.93 14.09
N LEU A 75 -4.52 -1.87 14.58
CA LEU A 75 -3.09 -1.76 14.91
C LEU A 75 -2.85 -1.93 16.41
#